data_AF-L7C7G0-F1
#
_entry.id   AF-L7C7G0-F1
#
_cell.length_a   1.000
_cell.length_b   1.000
_cell.length_c   1.000
_cell.angle_alpha   90.00
_cell.angle_beta   90.00
_cell.angle_gamma   90.00
#
_symmetry.space_group_name_H-M   'P 1'
#
loop_
_entity.id
_entity.type
_entity.pdbx_description
1 polymer ?
#
loop_
_entity_poly.entity_id
_entity_poly.type
_entity_poly.pdbx_seq_one_letter_code
_entity_poly.pdbx_strand_id
1 'polypeptide(L)'
;MNDPKRSLDNKSNPSNSNSNDTGQASGDRTLSMAIPTEQQSRSDQGFDPDDVTLREMPVDRDDEQLVAYLDGELSGKERAELEDRLIDEESLRLRLQGLQRGWDMLDVLPTPVADERSVQTTLEMVVRDLTRASMGTEPAASVNGSVSLDALPQQRRRKWLRRVAVFGVLALIVSAVVTWRWQAMAREQQLADLPIAIDHQAYASTDDLDLIRELEQSPDWMTLASRSATEDLERLVDQYGGTDELLSAISELDDEQRATAYRRWDTFNNLSPQARETTRKRAKRVAETEDSQKLLATMRAYSRWKEQLSRDTLASIESQTGESRRLAIEEGVRETMNVIGRVTAKGLSDETIERIAFTMRQIVEERVEDEEPAAMRMMEWFRRYGRGETDELTAYHFIAHSIIGDSRRRHNSRDRRRGPESPPLSLSELHKIEIMLPQDDLELLRTVSANAWFRSMVIRDWAEEALRRRGRPDAELKTLQQAYQEASADQKEVLDLLPPGEVRDRLLRP
;
A
#
# COMPACT_ATOMS: atom_id res chain seq x y z
N MET A 1 -16.38 -1.64 69.02
CA MET A 1 -17.78 -1.46 68.60
C MET A 1 -17.77 -0.84 67.21
N ASN A 2 -18.28 -1.41 66.12
CA ASN A 2 -18.85 -2.72 65.85
C ASN A 2 -18.39 -3.11 64.43
N ASP A 3 -17.74 -4.24 64.33
CA ASP A 3 -17.79 -5.19 63.20
C ASP A 3 -18.90 -6.22 63.59
N PRO A 4 -19.33 -7.28 62.82
CA PRO A 4 -18.64 -7.93 61.69
C PRO A 4 -19.51 -8.64 60.61
N LYS A 5 -18.85 -9.03 59.51
CA LYS A 5 -18.79 -10.41 58.93
C LYS A 5 -17.45 -10.47 58.18
N ARG A 6 -16.34 -11.15 58.53
CA ARG A 6 -16.02 -12.50 59.07
C ARG A 6 -16.82 -13.62 58.37
N SER A 7 -16.24 -14.70 57.85
CA SER A 7 -14.96 -15.38 58.11
C SER A 7 -14.71 -16.44 56.99
N LEU A 8 -13.50 -16.61 56.48
CA LEU A 8 -12.50 -17.68 56.79
C LEU A 8 -12.78 -19.07 56.19
N ASP A 9 -11.64 -19.75 56.00
CA ASP A 9 -11.41 -21.19 55.79
C ASP A 9 -11.46 -21.70 54.34
N ASN A 10 -10.63 -22.64 53.89
CA ASN A 10 -9.37 -23.25 54.34
C ASN A 10 -9.08 -24.34 53.28
N LYS A 11 -7.80 -24.61 53.01
CA LYS A 11 -7.24 -25.93 52.71
C LYS A 11 -7.42 -26.61 51.33
N SER A 12 -6.26 -27.18 50.96
CA SER A 12 -6.01 -28.51 50.34
C SER A 12 -6.08 -28.69 48.82
N ASN A 13 -4.87 -28.72 48.26
CA ASN A 13 -4.36 -29.72 47.31
C ASN A 13 -5.00 -31.12 47.49
N PRO A 14 -5.16 -31.86 46.39
CA PRO A 14 -4.37 -33.10 46.23
C PRO A 14 -3.81 -33.20 44.79
N SER A 15 -2.49 -33.32 44.59
CA SER A 15 -1.77 -34.60 44.46
C SER A 15 -2.61 -35.78 43.98
N ASN A 16 -2.43 -36.17 42.72
CA ASN A 16 -2.61 -37.57 42.32
C ASN A 16 -1.39 -38.03 41.51
N SER A 17 -0.61 -38.88 42.16
CA SER A 17 0.50 -39.66 41.63
C SER A 17 0.01 -41.04 41.19
N ASN A 18 0.59 -41.56 40.11
CA ASN A 18 1.06 -42.95 39.95
C ASN A 18 1.75 -43.03 38.56
N SER A 19 3.07 -43.25 38.38
CA SER A 19 3.92 -44.44 38.64
C SER A 19 3.40 -45.70 37.93
N ASN A 20 4.10 -46.50 37.12
CA ASN A 20 5.51 -46.81 36.79
C ASN A 20 5.50 -47.38 35.33
N ASP A 21 6.59 -47.52 34.56
CA ASP A 21 7.65 -48.58 34.62
C ASP A 21 8.65 -48.27 33.48
N THR A 22 9.93 -47.96 33.72
CA THR A 22 11.13 -48.84 33.76
C THR A 22 11.55 -49.57 32.47
N GLY A 23 12.83 -49.38 32.10
CA GLY A 23 13.62 -50.24 31.20
C GLY A 23 14.68 -49.47 30.39
N GLN A 24 15.78 -48.97 30.98
CA GLN A 24 17.14 -49.56 30.92
C GLN A 24 17.65 -50.00 29.53
N ALA A 25 18.68 -49.34 28.98
CA ALA A 25 20.08 -49.83 28.94
C ALA A 25 20.99 -49.11 27.90
N SER A 26 22.24 -48.83 28.34
CA SER A 26 23.55 -48.69 27.63
C SER A 26 23.69 -47.71 26.44
N GLY A 27 24.64 -46.76 26.39
CA GLY A 27 26.11 -46.92 26.51
C GLY A 27 26.66 -47.52 25.20
N ASP A 28 27.69 -47.06 24.47
CA ASP A 28 28.84 -46.19 24.70
C ASP A 28 29.48 -45.91 23.30
N ARG A 29 30.24 -44.80 23.19
CA ARG A 29 31.35 -44.45 22.26
C ARG A 29 31.48 -45.08 20.84
N THR A 30 31.80 -44.26 19.84
CA THR A 30 33.20 -43.99 19.38
C THR A 30 33.25 -43.10 18.12
N LEU A 31 34.25 -42.21 18.08
CA LEU A 31 34.77 -41.53 16.89
C LEU A 31 35.44 -42.53 15.93
N SER A 32 35.38 -42.29 14.61
CA SER A 32 36.58 -42.22 13.74
C SER A 32 36.29 -41.72 12.33
N MET A 33 37.24 -40.92 11.83
CA MET A 33 37.41 -40.38 10.49
C MET A 33 37.50 -41.45 9.39
N ALA A 34 37.02 -41.14 8.19
CA ALA A 34 37.76 -41.34 6.92
C ALA A 34 36.97 -40.76 5.71
N ILE A 35 37.55 -39.75 5.05
CA ILE A 35 37.39 -39.41 3.62
C ILE A 35 38.42 -40.31 2.90
N PRO A 36 38.17 -40.99 1.75
CA PRO A 36 38.11 -40.28 0.46
C PRO A 36 37.44 -40.94 -0.78
N THR A 37 37.31 -40.09 -1.80
CA THR A 37 37.57 -40.32 -3.24
C THR A 37 36.37 -40.38 -4.17
N GLU A 38 36.39 -39.43 -5.10
CA GLU A 38 35.59 -39.30 -6.31
C GLU A 38 35.54 -40.58 -7.14
N GLN A 39 34.34 -40.91 -7.64
CA GLN A 39 34.19 -41.47 -8.98
C GLN A 39 32.96 -40.83 -9.66
N GLN A 40 33.26 -39.89 -10.56
CA GLN A 40 32.34 -39.45 -11.61
C GLN A 40 31.81 -40.66 -12.37
N SER A 41 30.53 -40.95 -12.20
CA SER A 41 29.78 -41.83 -13.08
C SER A 41 28.69 -41.00 -13.75
N ARG A 42 29.03 -40.47 -14.93
CA ARG A 42 28.03 -40.04 -15.93
C ARG A 42 27.10 -41.23 -16.17
N SER A 43 25.84 -41.08 -15.74
CA SER A 43 24.74 -41.85 -16.29
C SER A 43 23.81 -40.84 -16.95
N ASP A 44 23.71 -40.96 -18.28
CA ASP A 44 22.59 -40.47 -19.07
C ASP A 44 21.33 -41.10 -18.46
N GLN A 45 20.60 -40.32 -17.66
CA GLN A 45 19.19 -40.55 -17.42
C GLN A 45 18.45 -39.37 -18.02
N GLY A 46 17.63 -39.71 -19.02
CA GLY A 46 16.80 -38.77 -19.74
C GLY A 46 15.99 -37.93 -18.76
N PHE A 47 15.95 -36.64 -19.04
CA PHE A 47 15.02 -35.72 -18.43
C PHE A 47 13.61 -36.13 -18.88
N ASP A 48 12.93 -36.88 -18.03
CA ASP A 48 11.48 -37.09 -18.11
C ASP A 48 10.84 -35.84 -17.49
N PRO A 49 10.14 -34.99 -18.25
CA PRO A 49 9.64 -33.70 -17.76
C PRO A 49 8.51 -33.81 -16.72
N ASP A 50 8.12 -35.03 -16.35
CA ASP A 50 7.00 -35.30 -15.44
C ASP A 50 7.43 -35.68 -14.00
N ASP A 51 8.73 -35.73 -13.68
CA ASP A 51 9.25 -36.12 -12.35
C ASP A 51 9.69 -34.93 -11.46
N VAL A 52 8.93 -33.83 -11.52
CA VAL A 52 8.94 -32.82 -10.47
C VAL A 52 7.53 -32.72 -9.87
N THR A 53 7.17 -33.71 -9.08
CA THR A 53 6.02 -33.58 -8.18
C THR A 53 6.37 -32.55 -7.09
N LEU A 54 6.16 -31.26 -7.39
CA LEU A 54 6.05 -30.14 -6.41
C LEU A 54 4.79 -30.27 -5.54
N ARG A 55 4.32 -31.50 -5.28
CA ARG A 55 3.14 -31.79 -4.48
C ARG A 55 3.55 -32.58 -3.25
N GLU A 56 3.25 -32.00 -2.10
CA GLU A 56 3.44 -32.51 -0.73
C GLU A 56 4.79 -32.17 -0.08
N MET A 57 5.12 -30.86 -0.03
CA MET A 57 5.74 -30.35 1.19
C MET A 57 4.63 -30.19 2.24
N PRO A 58 4.79 -30.70 3.48
CA PRO A 58 3.84 -30.40 4.54
C PRO A 58 3.86 -28.89 4.76
N VAL A 59 2.79 -28.21 4.36
CA VAL A 59 2.65 -26.78 4.63
C VAL A 59 2.54 -26.63 6.14
N ASP A 60 3.44 -25.85 6.73
CA ASP A 60 3.39 -25.57 8.15
C ASP A 60 2.07 -24.83 8.44
N ARG A 61 1.30 -25.30 9.41
CA ARG A 61 -0.02 -24.71 9.74
C ARG A 61 0.10 -23.23 10.09
N ASP A 62 1.24 -22.85 10.67
CA ASP A 62 1.52 -21.45 10.96
C ASP A 62 1.76 -20.64 9.68
N ASP A 63 2.39 -21.22 8.65
CA ASP A 63 2.59 -20.54 7.38
C ASP A 63 1.27 -20.40 6.60
N GLU A 64 0.37 -21.38 6.67
CA GLU A 64 -1.00 -21.27 6.10
C GLU A 64 -1.77 -20.12 6.77
N GLN A 65 -1.69 -20.00 8.10
CA GLN A 65 -2.34 -18.93 8.85
C GLN A 65 -1.73 -17.56 8.56
N LEU A 66 -0.41 -17.47 8.42
CA LEU A 66 0.28 -16.22 8.07
C LEU A 66 -0.03 -15.79 6.64
N VAL A 67 -0.17 -16.72 5.68
CA VAL A 67 -0.59 -16.40 4.32
C VAL A 67 -2.06 -15.95 4.29
N ALA A 68 -2.96 -16.67 4.98
CA ALA A 68 -4.36 -16.29 5.13
C ALA A 68 -4.54 -14.94 5.87
N TYR A 69 -3.56 -14.56 6.70
CA TYR A 69 -3.54 -13.25 7.34
C TYR A 69 -3.15 -12.14 6.36
N LEU A 70 -2.23 -12.42 5.43
CA LEU A 70 -1.76 -11.49 4.40
C LEU A 70 -2.78 -11.29 3.27
N ASP A 71 -3.49 -12.33 2.85
CA ASP A 71 -4.55 -12.24 1.83
C ASP A 71 -5.90 -11.72 2.40
N GLY A 72 -6.07 -11.80 3.72
CA GLY A 72 -7.25 -11.32 4.44
C GLY A 72 -8.39 -12.33 4.59
N GLU A 73 -8.14 -13.62 4.32
CA GLU A 73 -9.12 -14.71 4.41
C GLU A 73 -9.38 -15.21 5.85
N LEU A 74 -8.62 -14.75 6.85
CA LEU A 74 -8.87 -15.13 8.26
C LEU A 74 -10.16 -14.51 8.84
N SER A 75 -10.92 -15.33 9.57
CA SER A 75 -12.08 -14.84 10.33
C SER A 75 -11.64 -13.94 11.50
N GLY A 76 -12.52 -13.05 11.96
CA GLY A 76 -12.17 -12.07 13.00
C GLY A 76 -11.69 -12.68 14.33
N LYS A 77 -12.09 -13.92 14.65
CA LYS A 77 -11.62 -14.64 15.83
C LYS A 77 -10.22 -15.22 15.62
N GLU A 78 -9.98 -15.84 14.46
CA GLU A 78 -8.70 -16.46 14.11
C GLU A 78 -7.60 -15.41 13.89
N ARG A 79 -7.98 -14.26 13.33
CA ARG A 79 -7.09 -13.10 13.20
C ARG A 79 -6.62 -12.59 14.57
N ALA A 80 -7.53 -12.42 15.53
CA ALA A 80 -7.17 -11.95 16.87
C ALA A 80 -6.24 -12.94 17.61
N GLU A 81 -6.51 -14.24 17.50
CA GLU A 81 -5.67 -15.29 18.08
C GLU A 81 -4.27 -15.33 17.44
N LEU A 82 -4.15 -15.07 16.13
CA LEU A 82 -2.87 -14.99 15.43
C LEU A 82 -2.11 -13.69 15.74
N GLU A 83 -2.81 -12.56 15.89
CA GLU A 83 -2.22 -11.27 16.27
C GLU A 83 -1.62 -11.32 17.68
N ASP A 84 -2.30 -11.97 18.64
CA ASP A 84 -1.77 -12.20 19.98
C ASP A 84 -0.48 -13.06 19.92
N ARG A 85 -0.48 -14.12 19.11
CA ARG A 85 0.72 -14.95 18.89
C ARG A 85 1.85 -14.18 18.20
N LEU A 86 1.55 -13.28 17.27
CA LEU A 86 2.54 -12.41 16.61
C LEU A 86 3.16 -11.39 17.57
N ILE A 87 2.48 -11.02 18.66
CA ILE A 87 3.02 -10.15 19.72
C ILE A 87 3.98 -10.93 20.62
N ASP A 88 3.68 -12.19 20.92
CA ASP A 88 4.47 -12.99 21.85
C ASP A 88 5.64 -13.73 21.19
N GLU A 89 5.50 -14.17 19.93
CA GLU A 89 6.48 -15.03 19.25
C GLU A 89 7.30 -14.27 18.20
N GLU A 90 8.60 -14.09 18.47
CA GLU A 90 9.53 -13.43 17.54
C GLU A 90 9.76 -14.23 16.25
N SER A 91 9.76 -15.56 16.32
CA SER A 91 9.92 -16.45 15.17
C SER A 91 8.78 -16.31 14.15
N LEU A 92 7.53 -16.13 14.61
CA LEU A 92 6.38 -15.92 13.74
C LEU A 92 6.45 -14.55 13.04
N ARG A 93 6.91 -13.50 13.73
CA ARG A 93 7.13 -12.18 13.11
C ARG A 93 8.18 -12.22 12.02
N LEU A 94 9.30 -12.92 12.25
CA LEU A 94 10.35 -13.08 11.25
C LEU A 94 9.87 -13.86 10.02
N ARG A 95 9.02 -14.88 10.22
CA ARG A 95 8.38 -15.62 9.12
C ARG A 95 7.40 -14.75 8.33
N LEU A 96 6.54 -14.00 9.01
CA LEU A 96 5.61 -13.06 8.37
C LEU A 96 6.35 -12.02 7.52
N GLN A 97 7.44 -11.46 8.06
CA GLN A 97 8.28 -10.51 7.34
C GLN A 97 9.00 -11.16 6.14
N GLY A 98 9.39 -12.42 6.25
CA GLY A 98 9.94 -13.21 5.14
C GLY A 98 8.93 -13.42 4.01
N LEU A 99 7.69 -13.79 4.36
CA LEU A 99 6.60 -13.94 3.40
C LEU A 99 6.27 -12.62 2.70
N GLN A 100 6.16 -11.51 3.45
CA GLN A 100 5.93 -10.17 2.89
C GLN A 100 7.01 -9.75 1.89
N ARG A 101 8.29 -9.92 2.23
CA ARG A 101 9.39 -9.64 1.29
C ARG A 101 9.34 -10.52 0.05
N GLY A 102 8.89 -11.78 0.19
CA GLY A 102 8.70 -12.68 -0.94
C GLY A 102 7.64 -12.17 -1.92
N TRP A 103 6.52 -11.67 -1.40
CA TRP A 103 5.49 -11.01 -2.20
C TRP A 103 5.98 -9.69 -2.82
N ASP A 104 6.68 -8.86 -2.05
CA ASP A 104 7.28 -7.62 -2.58
C ASP A 104 8.29 -7.91 -3.71
N MET A 105 9.01 -9.04 -3.66
CA MET A 105 9.93 -9.46 -4.72
C MET A 105 9.21 -9.98 -5.97
N LEU A 106 8.01 -10.55 -5.83
CA LEU A 106 7.17 -10.95 -6.99
C LEU A 106 6.71 -9.71 -7.78
N ASP A 107 6.49 -8.59 -7.10
CA ASP A 107 6.15 -7.31 -7.75
C ASP A 107 7.32 -6.70 -8.54
N VAL A 108 8.56 -7.11 -8.23
CA VAL A 108 9.78 -6.65 -8.92
C VAL A 108 10.19 -7.59 -10.06
N LEU A 109 9.47 -8.70 -10.27
CA LEU A 109 9.74 -9.56 -11.41
C LEU A 109 9.45 -8.81 -12.72
N PRO A 110 10.39 -8.76 -13.67
CA PRO A 110 10.15 -8.16 -14.97
C PRO A 110 9.00 -8.93 -15.63
N THR A 111 7.86 -8.26 -15.82
CA THR A 111 6.79 -8.78 -16.65
C THR A 111 7.39 -9.15 -18.00
N PRO A 112 7.28 -10.42 -18.45
CA PRO A 112 7.74 -10.77 -19.78
C PRO A 112 7.01 -9.85 -20.76
N VAL A 113 7.78 -9.02 -21.47
CA VAL A 113 7.27 -8.25 -22.60
C VAL A 113 6.77 -9.31 -23.56
N ALA A 114 5.44 -9.49 -23.59
CA ALA A 114 4.84 -10.52 -24.40
C ALA A 114 5.20 -10.19 -25.86
N ASP A 115 6.05 -11.02 -26.47
CA ASP A 115 6.35 -10.93 -27.89
C ASP A 115 5.01 -10.83 -28.64
N GLU A 116 4.88 -9.85 -29.52
CA GLU A 116 3.64 -9.51 -30.21
C GLU A 116 3.01 -10.75 -30.88
N ARG A 117 3.85 -11.72 -31.28
CA ARG A 117 3.42 -13.04 -31.79
C ARG A 117 2.76 -13.93 -30.75
N SER A 118 3.21 -13.92 -29.50
CA SER A 118 2.62 -14.72 -28.43
C SER A 118 1.27 -14.14 -28.00
N VAL A 119 1.15 -12.80 -27.94
CA VAL A 119 -0.14 -12.10 -27.73
C VAL A 119 -1.08 -12.36 -28.91
N GLN A 120 -0.59 -12.29 -30.14
CA GLN A 120 -1.38 -12.59 -31.34
C GLN A 120 -1.85 -14.04 -31.36
N THR A 121 -1.01 -15.00 -30.97
CA THR A 121 -1.38 -16.44 -30.95
C THR A 121 -2.35 -16.75 -29.83
N THR A 122 -2.21 -16.11 -28.68
CA THR A 122 -3.13 -16.26 -27.53
C THR A 122 -4.46 -15.56 -27.81
N LEU A 123 -4.43 -14.39 -28.45
CA LEU A 123 -5.63 -13.71 -28.95
C LEU A 123 -6.30 -14.51 -30.07
N GLU A 124 -5.56 -15.13 -30.99
CA GLU A 124 -6.14 -16.02 -32.01
C GLU A 124 -6.76 -17.27 -31.39
N MET A 125 -6.18 -17.82 -30.33
CA MET A 125 -6.71 -18.98 -29.60
C MET A 125 -7.97 -18.61 -28.82
N VAL A 126 -7.96 -17.47 -28.11
CA VAL A 126 -9.10 -16.92 -27.38
C VAL A 126 -10.19 -16.44 -28.32
N VAL A 127 -9.85 -15.87 -29.48
CA VAL A 127 -10.78 -15.53 -30.55
C VAL A 127 -11.31 -16.80 -31.21
N ARG A 128 -10.53 -17.88 -31.35
CA ARG A 128 -11.03 -19.19 -31.78
C ARG A 128 -11.98 -19.79 -30.76
N ASP A 129 -11.70 -19.69 -29.47
CA ASP A 129 -12.57 -20.20 -28.41
C ASP A 129 -13.82 -19.32 -28.22
N LEU A 130 -13.72 -18.01 -28.39
CA LEU A 130 -14.86 -17.07 -28.42
C LEU A 130 -15.67 -17.20 -29.71
N THR A 131 -15.05 -17.45 -30.86
CA THR A 131 -15.78 -17.76 -32.11
C THR A 131 -16.37 -19.17 -32.08
N ARG A 132 -15.78 -20.12 -31.35
CA ARG A 132 -16.35 -21.45 -31.08
C ARG A 132 -17.45 -21.43 -30.02
N ALA A 133 -17.35 -20.54 -29.02
CA ALA A 133 -18.36 -20.32 -27.99
C ALA A 133 -19.52 -19.42 -28.49
N SER A 134 -19.26 -18.46 -29.39
CA SER A 134 -20.28 -17.68 -30.10
C SER A 134 -20.87 -18.41 -31.31
N MET A 135 -20.14 -19.38 -31.87
CA MET A 135 -20.72 -20.50 -32.63
C MET A 135 -21.04 -21.68 -31.71
N GLY A 136 -21.57 -21.40 -30.52
CA GLY A 136 -22.37 -22.33 -29.72
C GLY A 136 -23.67 -22.70 -30.42
N THR A 137 -23.59 -23.15 -31.67
CA THR A 137 -24.42 -24.24 -32.13
C THR A 137 -23.72 -25.50 -31.63
N GLU A 138 -24.02 -25.93 -30.41
CA GLU A 138 -24.00 -27.36 -30.18
C GLU A 138 -25.04 -27.96 -31.14
N PRO A 139 -24.66 -28.81 -32.10
CA PRO A 139 -25.62 -29.70 -32.72
C PRO A 139 -26.09 -30.66 -31.62
N ALA A 140 -27.19 -30.30 -30.96
CA ALA A 140 -27.89 -31.19 -30.07
C ALA A 140 -28.16 -32.49 -30.84
N ALA A 141 -27.51 -33.54 -30.35
CA ALA A 141 -27.86 -34.94 -30.47
C ALA A 141 -28.15 -35.45 -31.89
N SER A 142 -27.22 -36.30 -32.35
CA SER A 142 -27.55 -37.63 -32.82
C SER A 142 -28.80 -38.19 -32.10
N VAL A 143 -29.97 -37.99 -32.69
CA VAL A 143 -31.12 -38.86 -32.49
C VAL A 143 -30.94 -40.01 -33.48
N ASN A 144 -30.10 -40.97 -33.10
CA ASN A 144 -30.25 -42.34 -33.55
C ASN A 144 -31.52 -42.92 -32.93
N GLY A 145 -32.66 -42.43 -33.42
CA GLY A 145 -33.97 -43.02 -33.25
C GLY A 145 -34.46 -43.36 -34.64
N SER A 146 -34.14 -44.56 -35.11
CA SER A 146 -34.76 -45.16 -36.28
C SER A 146 -36.25 -45.27 -36.03
N VAL A 147 -37.01 -44.23 -36.37
CA VAL A 147 -38.45 -44.34 -36.53
C VAL A 147 -38.68 -44.84 -37.95
N SER A 148 -38.77 -46.16 -38.07
CA SER A 148 -39.29 -46.83 -39.26
C SER A 148 -40.66 -46.24 -39.60
N LEU A 149 -40.70 -45.42 -40.64
CA LEU A 149 -41.92 -44.92 -41.26
C LEU A 149 -42.09 -45.62 -42.60
N ASP A 150 -42.16 -46.94 -42.55
CA ASP A 150 -42.88 -47.69 -43.57
C ASP A 150 -44.39 -47.59 -43.26
N ALA A 151 -45.15 -47.34 -44.33
CA ALA A 151 -46.58 -47.02 -44.37
C ALA A 151 -46.95 -45.57 -44.00
N LEU A 152 -47.09 -44.72 -45.04
CA LEU A 152 -48.30 -43.92 -45.35
C LEU A 152 -48.06 -42.98 -46.57
N PRO A 153 -49.11 -42.66 -47.38
CA PRO A 153 -48.98 -42.24 -48.78
C PRO A 153 -48.51 -40.79 -49.04
N GLN A 154 -47.81 -40.63 -50.16
CA GLN A 154 -46.78 -39.64 -50.47
C GLN A 154 -47.26 -38.20 -50.83
N GLN A 155 -48.57 -37.90 -50.80
CA GLN A 155 -49.10 -36.63 -51.37
C GLN A 155 -49.42 -35.52 -50.35
N ARG A 156 -49.61 -35.84 -49.06
CA ARG A 156 -49.90 -34.83 -48.00
C ARG A 156 -48.67 -34.33 -47.23
N ARG A 157 -47.53 -35.05 -47.28
CA ARG A 157 -46.27 -34.69 -46.60
C ARG A 157 -45.63 -33.38 -47.10
N ARG A 158 -45.65 -33.11 -48.41
CA ARG A 158 -45.04 -31.90 -49.01
C ARG A 158 -45.69 -30.59 -48.55
N LYS A 159 -47.00 -30.60 -48.26
CA LYS A 159 -47.73 -29.42 -47.76
C LYS A 159 -47.47 -29.19 -46.27
N TRP A 160 -47.28 -30.26 -45.48
CA TRP A 160 -46.95 -30.16 -44.06
C TRP A 160 -45.48 -29.72 -43.85
N LEU A 161 -44.54 -30.30 -44.60
CA LEU A 161 -43.13 -29.90 -44.60
C LEU A 161 -42.92 -28.44 -45.05
N ARG A 162 -43.68 -27.95 -46.04
CA ARG A 162 -43.65 -26.51 -46.41
C ARG A 162 -44.15 -25.60 -45.29
N ARG A 163 -45.15 -26.00 -44.51
CA ARG A 163 -45.64 -25.19 -43.39
C ARG A 163 -44.61 -25.15 -42.27
N VAL A 164 -44.02 -26.29 -41.91
CA VAL A 164 -42.95 -26.34 -40.89
C VAL A 164 -41.72 -25.52 -41.30
N ALA A 165 -41.32 -25.57 -42.58
CA ALA A 165 -40.22 -24.75 -43.09
C ALA A 165 -40.51 -23.24 -43.04
N VAL A 166 -41.74 -22.81 -43.39
CA VAL A 166 -42.13 -21.40 -43.29
C VAL A 166 -42.16 -20.93 -41.84
N PHE A 167 -42.69 -21.74 -40.92
CA PHE A 167 -42.66 -21.42 -39.48
C PHE A 167 -41.24 -21.39 -38.91
N GLY A 168 -40.34 -22.28 -39.35
CA GLY A 168 -38.93 -22.28 -38.94
C GLY A 168 -38.16 -21.04 -39.43
N VAL A 169 -38.36 -20.63 -40.68
CA VAL A 169 -37.76 -19.39 -41.21
C VAL A 169 -38.31 -18.15 -40.51
N LEU A 170 -39.61 -18.13 -40.20
CA LEU A 170 -40.24 -17.01 -39.51
C LEU A 170 -39.78 -16.93 -38.04
N ALA A 171 -39.57 -18.08 -37.38
CA ALA A 171 -38.96 -18.14 -36.05
C ALA A 171 -37.49 -17.66 -36.06
N LEU A 172 -36.71 -18.00 -37.09
CA LEU A 172 -35.34 -17.48 -37.26
C LEU A 172 -35.31 -15.97 -37.47
N ILE A 173 -36.22 -15.43 -38.29
CA ILE A 173 -36.32 -13.99 -38.53
C ILE A 173 -36.74 -13.26 -37.25
N VAL A 174 -37.74 -13.77 -36.52
CA VAL A 174 -38.18 -13.20 -35.24
C VAL A 174 -37.05 -13.28 -34.22
N SER A 175 -36.36 -14.42 -34.11
CA SER A 175 -35.21 -14.57 -33.22
C SER A 175 -34.10 -13.57 -33.57
N ALA A 176 -33.76 -13.41 -34.85
CA ALA A 176 -32.75 -12.45 -35.30
C ALA A 176 -33.14 -10.99 -34.98
N VAL A 177 -34.41 -10.63 -35.16
CA VAL A 177 -34.93 -9.29 -34.84
C VAL A 177 -34.92 -9.06 -33.32
N VAL A 178 -35.30 -10.07 -32.53
CA VAL A 178 -35.26 -9.99 -31.06
C VAL A 178 -33.82 -9.87 -30.55
N THR A 179 -32.89 -10.68 -31.06
CA THR A 179 -31.47 -10.59 -30.67
C THR A 179 -30.85 -9.27 -31.09
N TRP A 180 -31.18 -8.76 -32.28
CA TRP A 180 -30.69 -7.46 -32.73
C TRP A 180 -31.25 -6.31 -31.88
N ARG A 181 -32.54 -6.35 -31.55
CA ARG A 181 -33.17 -5.38 -30.62
C ARG A 181 -32.59 -5.45 -29.22
N TRP A 182 -32.34 -6.64 -28.68
CA TRP A 182 -31.69 -6.82 -27.38
C TRP A 182 -30.25 -6.32 -27.38
N GLN A 183 -29.47 -6.59 -28.43
CA GLN A 183 -28.09 -6.11 -28.55
C GLN A 183 -28.00 -4.59 -28.73
N ALA A 184 -28.95 -3.97 -29.44
CA ALA A 184 -29.01 -2.52 -29.59
C ALA A 184 -29.33 -1.84 -28.25
N MET A 185 -30.36 -2.34 -27.52
CA MET A 185 -30.71 -1.81 -26.21
C MET A 185 -29.62 -2.03 -25.16
N ALA A 186 -28.95 -3.18 -25.18
CA ALA A 186 -27.85 -3.46 -24.25
C ALA A 186 -26.65 -2.54 -24.51
N ARG A 187 -26.34 -2.22 -25.78
CA ARG A 187 -25.26 -1.29 -26.13
C ARG A 187 -25.56 0.14 -25.67
N GLU A 188 -26.76 0.64 -25.93
CA GLU A 188 -27.15 1.98 -25.47
C GLU A 188 -27.06 2.11 -23.95
N GLN A 189 -27.46 1.08 -23.21
CA GLN A 189 -27.32 1.05 -21.75
C GLN A 189 -25.86 0.98 -21.29
N GLN A 190 -25.02 0.19 -21.96
CA GLN A 190 -23.59 0.10 -21.64
C GLN A 190 -22.87 1.42 -21.87
N LEU A 191 -23.19 2.12 -22.97
CA LEU A 191 -22.62 3.44 -23.27
C LEU A 191 -23.07 4.49 -22.24
N ALA A 192 -24.35 4.49 -21.86
CA ALA A 192 -24.86 5.39 -20.83
C ALA A 192 -24.23 5.11 -19.44
N ASP A 193 -23.94 3.84 -19.13
CA ASP A 193 -23.32 3.43 -17.88
C ASP A 193 -21.80 3.68 -17.86
N LEU A 194 -21.13 3.83 -19.01
CA LEU A 194 -19.67 3.94 -19.09
C LEU A 194 -19.08 5.13 -18.31
N PRO A 195 -19.59 6.36 -18.44
CA PRO A 195 -19.17 7.48 -17.58
C PRO A 195 -19.36 7.20 -16.10
N ILE A 196 -20.51 6.62 -15.75
CA ILE A 196 -20.88 6.32 -14.36
C ILE A 196 -19.93 5.26 -13.78
N ALA A 197 -19.55 4.29 -14.60
CA ALA A 197 -18.63 3.22 -14.24
C ALA A 197 -17.19 3.72 -14.08
N ILE A 198 -16.72 4.64 -14.93
CA ILE A 198 -15.38 5.23 -14.78
C ILE A 198 -15.27 6.04 -13.49
N ASP A 199 -16.36 6.70 -13.07
CA ASP A 199 -16.42 7.50 -11.83
C ASP A 199 -17.07 6.77 -10.65
N HIS A 200 -17.25 5.45 -10.73
CA HIS A 200 -18.02 4.72 -9.72
C HIS A 200 -17.45 4.86 -8.30
N GLN A 201 -16.12 4.96 -8.17
CA GLN A 201 -15.44 5.17 -6.89
C GLN A 201 -15.74 6.55 -6.30
N ALA A 202 -15.83 7.58 -7.15
CA ALA A 202 -16.21 8.93 -6.72
C ALA A 202 -17.63 8.91 -6.16
N TYR A 203 -18.58 8.29 -6.86
CA TYR A 203 -19.95 8.14 -6.37
C TYR A 203 -20.07 7.21 -5.17
N ALA A 204 -19.21 6.21 -5.02
CA ALA A 204 -19.18 5.32 -3.87
C ALA A 204 -18.60 6.01 -2.62
N SER A 205 -17.79 7.07 -2.80
CA SER A 205 -16.91 7.62 -1.77
C SER A 205 -17.64 8.18 -0.56
N THR A 206 -18.70 8.96 -0.77
CA THR A 206 -19.55 9.55 0.27
C THR A 206 -20.95 9.86 -0.27
N ASP A 207 -21.95 9.82 0.61
CA ASP A 207 -23.31 10.31 0.34
C ASP A 207 -23.52 11.78 0.73
N ASP A 208 -22.60 12.35 1.51
CA ASP A 208 -22.70 13.69 2.07
C ASP A 208 -22.15 14.72 1.06
N LEU A 209 -23.06 15.40 0.35
CA LEU A 209 -22.69 16.46 -0.59
C LEU A 209 -22.23 17.73 0.11
N ASP A 210 -22.61 17.95 1.37
CA ASP A 210 -22.17 19.11 2.13
C ASP A 210 -20.69 18.95 2.52
N LEU A 211 -20.23 17.72 2.82
CA LEU A 211 -18.79 17.42 2.97
C LEU A 211 -18.01 17.82 1.71
N ILE A 212 -18.51 17.45 0.52
CA ILE A 212 -17.83 17.78 -0.74
C ILE A 212 -17.76 19.30 -0.95
N ARG A 213 -18.83 20.03 -0.62
CA ARG A 213 -18.83 21.51 -0.68
C ARG A 213 -17.89 22.14 0.35
N GLU A 214 -17.76 21.55 1.54
CA GLU A 214 -16.80 22.02 2.54
C GLU A 214 -15.35 21.77 2.09
N LEU A 215 -15.08 20.66 1.40
CA LEU A 215 -13.77 20.39 0.79
C LEU A 215 -13.45 21.38 -0.33
N GLU A 216 -14.43 21.70 -1.19
CA GLU A 216 -14.28 22.73 -2.22
C GLU A 216 -13.93 24.11 -1.62
N GLN A 217 -14.41 24.42 -0.42
CA GLN A 217 -14.09 25.68 0.26
C GLN A 217 -12.69 25.69 0.90
N SER A 218 -12.00 24.55 0.96
CA SER A 218 -10.68 24.43 1.58
C SER A 218 -9.56 24.64 0.55
N PRO A 219 -8.85 25.79 0.58
CA PRO A 219 -7.80 26.08 -0.40
C PRO A 219 -6.62 25.11 -0.28
N ASP A 220 -6.23 24.76 0.94
CA ASP A 220 -5.11 23.86 1.18
C ASP A 220 -5.41 22.47 0.64
N TRP A 221 -6.61 21.94 0.90
CA TRP A 221 -7.02 20.66 0.35
C TRP A 221 -7.07 20.68 -1.18
N MET A 222 -7.65 21.72 -1.79
CA MET A 222 -7.70 21.85 -3.26
C MET A 222 -6.32 21.78 -3.89
N THR A 223 -5.32 22.41 -3.28
CA THR A 223 -3.94 22.38 -3.80
C THR A 223 -3.26 21.01 -3.72
N LEU A 224 -3.76 20.12 -2.86
CA LEU A 224 -3.34 18.70 -2.83
C LEU A 224 -4.11 17.85 -3.84
N ALA A 225 -5.43 18.09 -3.90
CA ALA A 225 -6.38 17.38 -4.72
C ALA A 225 -6.21 17.62 -6.23
N SER A 226 -5.61 18.75 -6.62
CA SER A 226 -5.56 19.24 -8.00
C SER A 226 -4.75 18.39 -8.98
N ARG A 227 -4.09 17.31 -8.54
CA ARG A 227 -3.29 16.44 -9.40
C ARG A 227 -3.98 15.12 -9.60
N SER A 228 -4.40 14.80 -10.82
CA SER A 228 -4.93 13.50 -11.18
C SER A 228 -4.02 12.80 -12.18
N ALA A 229 -3.69 11.54 -11.90
CA ALA A 229 -3.01 10.69 -12.88
C ALA A 229 -3.96 10.27 -14.02
N THR A 230 -5.28 10.43 -13.83
CA THR A 230 -6.31 10.10 -14.82
C THR A 230 -6.98 11.36 -15.39
N GLU A 231 -6.28 12.49 -15.43
CA GLU A 231 -6.88 13.77 -15.83
C GLU A 231 -7.40 13.73 -17.28
N ASP A 232 -6.67 13.13 -18.23
CA ASP A 232 -7.14 13.09 -19.62
C ASP A 232 -8.37 12.20 -19.77
N LEU A 233 -8.37 11.01 -19.14
CA LEU A 233 -9.56 10.14 -19.05
C LEU A 233 -10.77 10.87 -18.45
N GLU A 234 -10.59 11.58 -17.34
CA GLU A 234 -11.65 12.36 -16.68
C GLU A 234 -12.19 13.46 -17.60
N ARG A 235 -11.32 14.19 -18.30
CA ARG A 235 -11.73 15.21 -19.27
C ARG A 235 -12.52 14.61 -20.44
N LEU A 236 -12.12 13.45 -20.95
CA LEU A 236 -12.85 12.75 -22.01
C LEU A 236 -14.24 12.34 -21.55
N VAL A 237 -14.36 11.80 -20.33
CA VAL A 237 -15.65 11.44 -19.73
C VAL A 237 -16.56 12.67 -19.61
N ASP A 238 -16.03 13.80 -19.15
CA ASP A 238 -16.79 15.04 -19.00
C ASP A 238 -17.20 15.65 -20.35
N GLN A 239 -16.37 15.47 -21.39
CA GLN A 239 -16.61 16.00 -22.73
C GLN A 239 -17.62 15.17 -23.53
N TYR A 240 -17.46 13.85 -23.57
CA TYR A 240 -18.22 12.97 -24.45
C TYR A 240 -19.37 12.26 -23.73
N GLY A 241 -19.29 12.08 -22.42
CA GLY A 241 -20.32 11.36 -21.67
C GLY A 241 -20.56 9.96 -22.23
N GLY A 242 -21.82 9.51 -22.24
CA GLY A 242 -22.17 8.13 -22.59
C GLY A 242 -22.32 7.89 -24.10
N THR A 243 -21.41 8.38 -24.92
CA THR A 243 -21.47 8.26 -26.39
C THR A 243 -20.40 7.32 -26.96
N ASP A 244 -20.57 6.89 -28.21
CA ASP A 244 -19.58 6.05 -28.91
C ASP A 244 -18.24 6.78 -29.13
N GLU A 245 -18.26 8.11 -29.18
CA GLU A 245 -17.04 8.93 -29.26
C GLU A 245 -16.15 8.77 -28.02
N LEU A 246 -16.74 8.56 -26.83
CA LEU A 246 -15.96 8.29 -25.61
C LEU A 246 -15.14 7.00 -25.75
N LEU A 247 -15.73 5.92 -26.27
CA LEU A 247 -15.03 4.65 -26.46
C LEU A 247 -13.86 4.79 -27.44
N SER A 248 -14.09 5.55 -28.52
CA SER A 248 -13.06 5.81 -29.53
C SER A 248 -11.93 6.66 -28.92
N ALA A 249 -12.25 7.69 -28.15
CA ALA A 249 -11.25 8.52 -27.48
C ALA A 249 -10.47 7.76 -26.40
N ILE A 250 -11.10 6.87 -25.62
CA ILE A 250 -10.41 6.00 -24.66
C ILE A 250 -9.42 5.06 -25.35
N SER A 251 -9.70 4.64 -26.58
CA SER A 251 -8.77 3.77 -27.33
C SER A 251 -7.48 4.48 -27.74
N GLU A 252 -7.53 5.79 -27.91
CA GLU A 252 -6.40 6.67 -28.27
C GLU A 252 -5.59 7.15 -27.05
N LEU A 253 -6.06 6.91 -25.82
CA LEU A 253 -5.31 7.20 -24.60
C LEU A 253 -4.03 6.37 -24.51
N ASP A 254 -3.12 6.83 -23.65
CA ASP A 254 -1.96 6.04 -23.25
C ASP A 254 -2.37 4.68 -22.63
N ASP A 255 -1.42 3.74 -22.60
CA ASP A 255 -1.71 2.38 -22.15
C ASP A 255 -2.15 2.34 -20.67
N GLU A 256 -1.65 3.25 -19.83
CA GLU A 256 -1.91 3.30 -18.40
C GLU A 256 -3.34 3.79 -18.08
N GLN A 257 -3.76 4.91 -18.66
CA GLN A 257 -5.10 5.46 -18.47
C GLN A 257 -6.14 4.56 -19.13
N ARG A 258 -5.84 3.98 -20.29
CA ARG A 258 -6.72 3.00 -20.94
C ARG A 258 -6.90 1.75 -20.08
N ALA A 259 -5.83 1.19 -19.52
CA ALA A 259 -5.92 0.07 -18.57
C ALA A 259 -6.74 0.45 -17.33
N THR A 260 -6.60 1.69 -16.84
CA THR A 260 -7.38 2.20 -15.71
C THR A 260 -8.87 2.31 -16.04
N ALA A 261 -9.23 2.82 -17.22
CA ALA A 261 -10.61 2.87 -17.68
C ALA A 261 -11.23 1.46 -17.73
N TYR A 262 -10.52 0.48 -18.29
CA TYR A 262 -10.97 -0.91 -18.33
C TYR A 262 -11.16 -1.51 -16.94
N ARG A 263 -10.20 -1.32 -16.02
CA ARG A 263 -10.32 -1.81 -14.64
C ARG A 263 -11.54 -1.22 -13.93
N ARG A 264 -11.78 0.08 -14.08
CA ARG A 264 -12.93 0.75 -13.44
C ARG A 264 -14.26 0.28 -14.04
N TRP A 265 -14.32 0.07 -15.36
CA TRP A 265 -15.47 -0.51 -16.05
C TRP A 265 -15.78 -1.93 -15.57
N ASP A 266 -14.75 -2.79 -15.52
CA ASP A 266 -14.89 -4.18 -15.06
C ASP A 266 -15.35 -4.24 -13.59
N THR A 267 -14.71 -3.44 -12.73
CA THR A 267 -15.08 -3.32 -11.32
C THR A 267 -16.55 -2.95 -11.16
N PHE A 268 -17.03 -1.95 -11.91
CA PHE A 268 -18.43 -1.54 -11.87
C PHE A 268 -19.38 -2.66 -12.31
N ASN A 269 -19.04 -3.42 -13.36
CA ASN A 269 -19.86 -4.54 -13.84
C ASN A 269 -19.93 -5.71 -12.86
N ASN A 270 -18.86 -5.92 -12.10
CA ASN A 270 -18.78 -6.95 -11.06
C ASN A 270 -19.50 -6.56 -9.76
N LEU A 271 -19.93 -5.28 -9.62
CA LEU A 271 -20.76 -4.86 -8.49
C LEU A 271 -22.13 -5.54 -8.49
N SER A 272 -22.67 -5.75 -7.28
CA SER A 272 -24.02 -6.26 -7.10
C SER A 272 -25.05 -5.36 -7.81
N PRO A 273 -26.20 -5.91 -8.27
CA PRO A 273 -27.22 -5.11 -8.93
C PRO A 273 -27.72 -3.94 -8.07
N GLN A 274 -27.79 -4.14 -6.75
CA GLN A 274 -28.15 -3.09 -5.80
C GLN A 274 -27.09 -1.98 -5.74
N ALA A 275 -25.80 -2.35 -5.69
CA ALA A 275 -24.70 -1.38 -5.66
C ALA A 275 -24.65 -0.54 -6.95
N ARG A 276 -24.81 -1.16 -8.12
CA ARG A 276 -24.89 -0.43 -9.40
C ARG A 276 -26.04 0.57 -9.42
N GLU A 277 -27.21 0.17 -8.94
CA GLU A 277 -28.37 1.05 -8.89
C GLU A 277 -28.16 2.22 -7.91
N THR A 278 -27.52 1.98 -6.76
CA THR A 278 -27.15 3.07 -5.85
C THR A 278 -26.17 4.04 -6.49
N THR A 279 -25.16 3.55 -7.22
CA THR A 279 -24.19 4.39 -7.94
C THR A 279 -24.89 5.24 -9.01
N ARG A 280 -25.80 4.66 -9.80
CA ARG A 280 -26.57 5.42 -10.80
C ARG A 280 -27.43 6.51 -10.17
N LYS A 281 -28.10 6.21 -9.05
CA LYS A 281 -28.92 7.21 -8.33
C LYS A 281 -28.07 8.36 -7.80
N ARG A 282 -26.86 8.07 -7.30
CA ARG A 282 -25.91 9.10 -6.85
C ARG A 282 -25.39 9.94 -8.01
N ALA A 283 -24.98 9.31 -9.11
CA ALA A 283 -24.56 10.00 -10.33
C ALA A 283 -25.64 10.95 -10.85
N LYS A 284 -26.90 10.51 -10.86
CA LYS A 284 -28.04 11.35 -11.25
C LYS A 284 -28.20 12.57 -10.33
N ARG A 285 -28.11 12.38 -9.00
CA ARG A 285 -28.20 13.48 -8.02
C ARG A 285 -27.09 14.52 -8.22
N VAL A 286 -25.87 14.07 -8.51
CA VAL A 286 -24.73 14.95 -8.81
C VAL A 286 -25.00 15.74 -10.09
N ALA A 287 -25.46 15.06 -11.15
CA ALA A 287 -25.77 15.69 -12.44
C ALA A 287 -26.91 16.73 -12.38
N GLU A 288 -27.87 16.57 -11.46
CA GLU A 288 -28.98 17.51 -11.25
C GLU A 288 -28.55 18.80 -10.50
N THR A 289 -27.32 18.87 -9.98
CA THR A 289 -26.79 20.04 -9.27
C THR A 289 -26.22 21.09 -10.26
N GLU A 290 -26.39 22.39 -9.97
CA GLU A 290 -25.95 23.49 -10.85
C GLU A 290 -24.42 23.49 -11.11
N ASP A 291 -23.62 23.17 -10.09
CA ASP A 291 -22.15 23.04 -10.17
C ASP A 291 -21.69 21.55 -10.33
N SER A 292 -22.44 20.73 -11.07
CA SER A 292 -22.20 19.27 -11.18
C SER A 292 -20.77 18.87 -11.55
N GLN A 293 -20.13 19.57 -12.51
CA GLN A 293 -18.75 19.27 -12.93
C GLN A 293 -17.71 19.52 -11.83
N LYS A 294 -17.81 20.65 -11.14
CA LYS A 294 -16.91 20.98 -10.02
C LYS A 294 -17.12 20.02 -8.85
N LEU A 295 -18.37 19.70 -8.56
CA LEU A 295 -18.74 18.74 -7.52
C LEU A 295 -18.15 17.35 -7.83
N LEU A 296 -18.30 16.89 -9.07
CA LEU A 296 -17.74 15.60 -9.50
C LEU A 296 -16.21 15.59 -9.45
N ALA A 297 -15.54 16.65 -9.92
CA ALA A 297 -14.08 16.77 -9.80
C ALA A 297 -13.61 16.70 -8.33
N THR A 298 -14.35 17.36 -7.43
CA THR A 298 -14.09 17.32 -5.99
C THR A 298 -14.31 15.93 -5.41
N MET A 299 -15.36 15.22 -5.83
CA MET A 299 -15.62 13.83 -5.42
C MET A 299 -14.53 12.87 -5.91
N ARG A 300 -14.06 13.01 -7.16
CA ARG A 300 -12.95 12.22 -7.73
C ARG A 300 -11.65 12.45 -6.97
N ALA A 301 -11.39 13.69 -6.54
CA ALA A 301 -10.21 13.97 -5.72
C ALA A 301 -10.36 13.44 -4.29
N TYR A 302 -11.54 13.59 -3.68
CA TYR A 302 -11.82 13.06 -2.35
C TYR A 302 -11.69 11.53 -2.29
N SER A 303 -12.20 10.81 -3.30
CA SER A 303 -12.11 9.35 -3.34
C SER A 303 -10.68 8.83 -3.35
N ARG A 304 -9.75 9.57 -3.99
CA ARG A 304 -8.32 9.24 -4.01
C ARG A 304 -7.64 9.62 -2.69
N TRP A 305 -7.97 10.80 -2.17
CA TRP A 305 -7.37 11.31 -0.94
C TRP A 305 -7.77 10.49 0.29
N LYS A 306 -9.03 10.03 0.38
CA LYS A 306 -9.50 9.28 1.56
C LYS A 306 -8.76 7.97 1.79
N GLU A 307 -8.22 7.34 0.73
CA GLU A 307 -7.43 6.11 0.83
C GLU A 307 -6.05 6.36 1.47
N GLN A 308 -5.59 7.62 1.52
CA GLN A 308 -4.31 8.02 2.08
C GLN A 308 -4.41 8.46 3.55
N LEU A 309 -5.62 8.57 4.10
CA LEU A 309 -5.86 9.06 5.46
C LEU A 309 -5.92 7.92 6.48
N SER A 310 -5.48 8.18 7.70
CA SER A 310 -5.74 7.28 8.83
C SER A 310 -7.24 7.12 9.09
N ARG A 311 -7.58 5.97 9.69
CA ARG A 311 -8.98 5.64 10.03
C ARG A 311 -9.60 6.66 10.98
N ASP A 312 -8.83 7.17 11.94
CA ASP A 312 -9.32 8.13 12.94
C ASP A 312 -9.63 9.49 12.33
N THR A 313 -8.74 9.97 11.44
CA THR A 313 -8.95 11.23 10.71
C THR A 313 -10.12 11.12 9.74
N LEU A 314 -10.20 10.02 8.99
CA LEU A 314 -11.32 9.76 8.08
C LEU A 314 -12.66 9.71 8.85
N ALA A 315 -12.71 8.97 9.96
CA ALA A 315 -13.89 8.90 10.80
C ALA A 315 -14.29 10.29 11.34
N SER A 316 -13.31 11.13 11.70
CA SER A 316 -13.57 12.50 12.16
C SER A 316 -14.15 13.38 11.04
N ILE A 317 -13.63 13.26 9.82
CA ILE A 317 -14.15 14.00 8.65
C ILE A 317 -15.58 13.58 8.31
N GLU A 318 -15.86 12.26 8.28
CA GLU A 318 -17.16 11.73 7.86
C GLU A 318 -18.24 11.87 8.94
N SER A 319 -17.88 11.80 10.23
CA SER A 319 -18.86 11.84 11.34
C SER A 319 -19.20 13.24 11.85
N GLN A 320 -18.28 14.20 11.74
CA GLN A 320 -18.48 15.56 12.24
C GLN A 320 -19.13 16.45 11.18
N THR A 321 -19.58 17.65 11.56
CA THR A 321 -20.17 18.65 10.65
C THR A 321 -19.66 20.06 10.97
N GLY A 322 -19.74 20.99 10.01
CA GLY A 322 -19.43 22.40 10.22
C GLY A 322 -17.98 22.65 10.62
N GLU A 323 -17.75 23.45 11.67
CA GLU A 323 -16.39 23.85 12.09
C GLU A 323 -15.51 22.66 12.50
N SER A 324 -16.06 21.68 13.20
CA SER A 324 -15.31 20.49 13.62
C SER A 324 -14.84 19.66 12.42
N ARG A 325 -15.70 19.51 11.40
CA ARG A 325 -15.33 18.85 10.13
C ARG A 325 -14.23 19.60 9.41
N ARG A 326 -14.29 20.94 9.33
CA ARG A 326 -13.22 21.74 8.72
C ARG A 326 -11.87 21.53 9.40
N LEU A 327 -11.85 21.52 10.75
CA LEU A 327 -10.64 21.21 11.50
C LEU A 327 -10.13 19.78 11.24
N ALA A 328 -11.04 18.81 11.08
CA ALA A 328 -10.67 17.44 10.72
C ALA A 328 -10.11 17.34 9.29
N ILE A 329 -10.65 18.11 8.34
CA ILE A 329 -10.10 18.23 6.97
C ILE A 329 -8.69 18.80 7.02
N GLU A 330 -8.48 19.90 7.76
CA GLU A 330 -7.15 20.50 7.95
C GLU A 330 -6.15 19.53 8.59
N GLU A 331 -6.60 18.71 9.55
CA GLU A 331 -5.79 17.64 10.13
C GLU A 331 -5.44 16.57 9.10
N GLY A 332 -6.39 16.13 8.28
CA GLY A 332 -6.11 15.18 7.20
C GLY A 332 -5.12 15.72 6.19
N VAL A 333 -5.25 16.99 5.80
CA VAL A 333 -4.32 17.67 4.89
C VAL A 333 -2.90 17.63 5.49
N ARG A 334 -2.78 17.99 6.78
CA ARG A 334 -1.52 17.93 7.53
C ARG A 334 -0.97 16.50 7.63
N GLU A 335 -1.82 15.52 7.86
CA GLU A 335 -1.45 14.11 7.94
C GLU A 335 -0.83 13.63 6.61
N THR A 336 -1.53 13.84 5.49
CA THR A 336 -1.02 13.49 4.16
C THR A 336 0.31 14.18 3.89
N MET A 337 0.45 15.46 4.25
CA MET A 337 1.70 16.19 4.02
C MET A 337 2.86 15.69 4.87
N ASN A 338 2.62 15.32 6.13
CA ASN A 338 3.64 14.69 6.96
C ASN A 338 4.09 13.34 6.37
N VAL A 339 3.18 12.57 5.76
CA VAL A 339 3.55 11.32 5.06
C VAL A 339 4.44 11.63 3.88
N ILE A 340 4.03 12.56 3.02
CA ILE A 340 4.77 12.97 1.83
C ILE A 340 6.16 13.53 2.19
N GLY A 341 6.23 14.44 3.17
CA GLY A 341 7.48 15.03 3.65
C GLY A 341 8.45 13.97 4.16
N ARG A 342 7.98 13.00 4.96
CA ARG A 342 8.82 11.88 5.44
C ARG A 342 9.27 10.93 4.33
N VAL A 343 8.40 10.62 3.37
CA VAL A 343 8.74 9.73 2.26
C VAL A 343 9.79 10.37 1.37
N THR A 344 9.60 11.64 1.01
CA THR A 344 10.57 12.39 0.19
C THR A 344 11.87 12.64 0.92
N ALA A 345 11.83 12.93 2.23
CA ALA A 345 13.02 13.07 3.06
C ALA A 345 13.88 11.80 3.03
N LYS A 346 13.25 10.62 3.01
CA LYS A 346 13.97 9.34 2.92
C LYS A 346 14.67 9.13 1.57
N GLY A 347 14.22 9.80 0.51
CA GLY A 347 14.82 9.72 -0.82
C GLY A 347 15.98 10.68 -1.05
N LEU A 348 16.29 11.57 -0.10
CA LEU A 348 17.32 12.59 -0.28
C LEU A 348 18.72 11.98 -0.41
N SER A 349 19.53 12.60 -1.28
CA SER A 349 20.94 12.24 -1.50
C SER A 349 21.82 12.66 -0.32
N ASP A 350 22.96 11.99 -0.14
CA ASP A 350 23.92 12.35 0.92
C ASP A 350 24.42 13.80 0.78
N GLU A 351 24.61 14.30 -0.45
CA GLU A 351 24.97 15.70 -0.70
C GLU A 351 23.89 16.66 -0.18
N THR A 352 22.61 16.34 -0.43
CA THR A 352 21.48 17.14 0.05
C THR A 352 21.43 17.15 1.57
N ILE A 353 21.61 15.97 2.20
CA ILE A 353 21.67 15.83 3.65
C ILE A 353 22.79 16.70 4.24
N GLU A 354 23.98 16.68 3.63
CA GLU A 354 25.12 17.47 4.08
C GLU A 354 24.86 18.98 3.99
N ARG A 355 24.31 19.44 2.87
CA ARG A 355 23.95 20.85 2.64
C ARG A 355 22.92 21.33 3.66
N ILE A 356 21.83 20.58 3.84
CA ILE A 356 20.79 20.92 4.83
C ILE A 356 21.39 20.97 6.24
N ALA A 357 22.16 19.95 6.63
CA ALA A 357 22.77 19.91 7.96
C ALA A 357 23.79 21.04 8.17
N PHE A 358 24.54 21.42 7.14
CA PHE A 358 25.45 22.56 7.18
C PHE A 358 24.67 23.87 7.38
N THR A 359 23.61 24.10 6.61
CA THR A 359 22.75 25.29 6.77
C THR A 359 22.08 25.34 8.14
N MET A 360 21.64 24.19 8.66
CA MET A 360 21.10 24.10 10.02
C MET A 360 22.11 24.54 11.08
N ARG A 361 23.39 24.17 10.92
CA ARG A 361 24.44 24.64 11.81
C ARG A 361 24.61 26.16 11.73
N GLN A 362 24.65 26.72 10.52
CA GLN A 362 24.75 28.17 10.33
C GLN A 362 23.59 28.92 10.98
N ILE A 363 22.37 28.40 10.86
CA ILE A 363 21.19 28.99 11.51
C ILE A 363 21.35 29.01 13.04
N VAL A 364 21.85 27.93 13.63
CA VAL A 364 22.09 27.89 15.07
C VAL A 364 23.23 28.83 15.48
N GLU A 365 24.31 28.90 14.70
CA GLU A 365 25.41 29.85 14.91
C GLU A 365 24.90 31.29 14.92
N GLU A 366 24.13 31.70 13.91
CA GLU A 366 23.50 33.02 13.84
C GLU A 366 22.61 33.30 15.06
N ARG A 367 21.79 32.34 15.51
CA ARG A 367 20.94 32.52 16.69
C ARG A 367 21.74 32.69 17.99
N VAL A 368 22.91 32.06 18.09
CA VAL A 368 23.82 32.25 19.23
C VAL A 368 24.48 33.62 19.15
N GLU A 369 24.89 34.06 17.96
CA GLU A 369 25.44 35.40 17.71
C GLU A 369 24.43 36.52 18.00
N ASP A 370 23.16 36.30 17.65
CA ASP A 370 22.03 37.20 17.93
C ASP A 370 21.58 37.17 19.41
N GLU A 371 22.30 36.45 20.27
CA GLU A 371 22.01 36.27 21.70
C GLU A 371 20.59 35.73 21.99
N GLU A 372 20.09 34.81 21.15
CA GLU A 372 18.77 34.21 21.34
C GLU A 372 18.71 33.50 22.71
N PRO A 373 17.79 33.88 23.63
CA PRO A 373 17.87 33.45 25.02
C PRO A 373 17.86 31.93 25.24
N ALA A 374 17.11 31.16 24.45
CA ALA A 374 17.08 29.70 24.56
C ALA A 374 18.35 29.04 24.00
N ALA A 375 18.83 29.47 22.83
CA ALA A 375 20.08 29.00 22.24
C ALA A 375 21.27 29.30 23.15
N MET A 376 21.35 30.53 23.69
CA MET A 376 22.39 30.94 24.63
C MET A 376 22.40 30.08 25.90
N ARG A 377 21.23 29.86 26.52
CA ARG A 377 21.13 29.00 27.71
C ARG A 377 21.56 27.56 27.44
N MET A 378 21.20 27.03 26.27
CA MET A 378 21.59 25.67 25.89
C MET A 378 23.10 25.59 25.65
N MET A 379 23.66 26.56 24.93
CA MET A 379 25.09 26.66 24.68
C MET A 379 25.89 26.82 25.99
N GLU A 380 25.45 27.66 26.92
CA GLU A 380 26.06 27.81 28.24
C GLU A 380 26.00 26.52 29.08
N TRP A 381 24.89 25.78 28.98
CA TRP A 381 24.75 24.51 29.67
C TRP A 381 25.80 23.50 29.17
N PHE A 382 25.96 23.35 27.86
CA PHE A 382 26.99 22.49 27.28
C PHE A 382 28.41 22.99 27.58
N ARG A 383 28.68 24.30 27.55
CA ARG A 383 29.99 24.86 27.92
C ARG A 383 30.33 24.62 29.39
N ARG A 384 29.35 24.63 30.29
CA ARG A 384 29.56 24.47 31.74
C ARG A 384 29.72 23.01 32.16
N TYR A 385 28.99 22.11 31.52
CA TYR A 385 28.91 20.70 31.92
C TYR A 385 29.60 19.73 30.95
N GLY A 386 29.96 20.20 29.75
CA GLY A 386 30.71 19.45 28.76
C GLY A 386 32.20 19.34 29.08
N ARG A 387 32.82 18.27 28.57
CA ARG A 387 34.26 17.98 28.53
C ARG A 387 34.82 18.14 27.11
N GLY A 388 34.81 19.35 26.54
CA GLY A 388 35.61 19.70 25.36
C GLY A 388 34.81 20.14 24.13
N GLU A 389 35.49 20.19 22.97
CA GLU A 389 34.98 20.73 21.69
C GLU A 389 33.84 19.88 21.09
N THR A 390 33.83 18.57 21.36
CA THR A 390 32.75 17.64 20.96
C THR A 390 31.40 17.97 21.61
N ASP A 391 31.41 18.59 22.79
CA ASP A 391 30.18 19.03 23.47
C ASP A 391 29.58 20.29 22.86
N GLU A 392 30.38 21.14 22.20
CA GLU A 392 29.88 22.30 21.48
C GLU A 392 29.17 21.87 20.19
N LEU A 393 29.74 20.95 19.40
CA LEU A 393 29.04 20.35 18.27
C LEU A 393 27.76 19.62 18.69
N THR A 394 27.80 18.96 19.84
CA THR A 394 26.61 18.33 20.43
C THR A 394 25.57 19.39 20.80
N ALA A 395 25.97 20.52 21.38
CA ALA A 395 25.07 21.65 21.65
C ALA A 395 24.37 22.14 20.39
N TYR A 396 25.13 22.36 19.30
CA TYR A 396 24.58 22.74 18.00
C TYR A 396 23.52 21.75 17.51
N HIS A 397 23.82 20.45 17.57
CA HIS A 397 22.90 19.40 17.16
C HIS A 397 21.61 19.38 18.00
N PHE A 398 21.71 19.56 19.32
CA PHE A 398 20.54 19.64 20.21
C PHE A 398 19.68 20.88 19.93
N ILE A 399 20.30 22.05 19.75
CA ILE A 399 19.57 23.27 19.40
C ILE A 399 18.90 23.10 18.04
N ALA A 400 19.60 22.56 17.04
CA ALA A 400 19.06 22.33 15.70
C ALA A 400 17.81 21.41 15.71
N HIS A 401 17.84 20.31 16.48
CA HIS A 401 16.64 19.48 16.67
C HIS A 401 15.52 20.21 17.42
N SER A 402 15.85 21.09 18.38
CA SER A 402 14.84 21.82 19.15
C SER A 402 14.04 22.82 18.31
N ILE A 403 14.65 23.40 17.27
CA ILE A 403 14.05 24.44 16.40
C ILE A 403 13.29 23.86 15.20
N ILE A 404 13.56 22.61 14.81
CA ILE A 404 12.82 21.94 13.71
C ILE A 404 11.44 21.47 14.18
N GLY A 405 11.36 20.92 15.40
CA GLY A 405 10.16 20.24 15.90
C GLY A 405 8.92 21.12 15.89
N ASP A 406 7.82 20.59 15.34
CA ASP A 406 6.50 21.20 15.40
C ASP A 406 6.08 21.38 16.87
N SER A 407 5.77 22.62 17.25
CA SER A 407 5.30 23.00 18.58
C SER A 407 4.07 22.19 19.02
N ARG A 408 3.34 21.57 18.08
CA ARG A 408 2.11 20.80 18.35
C ARG A 408 2.30 19.30 18.57
N ARG A 409 3.37 18.67 18.04
CA ARG A 409 3.71 17.25 18.34
C ARG A 409 4.15 17.03 19.80
N ARG A 410 4.35 18.12 20.56
CA ARG A 410 4.87 18.11 21.95
C ARG A 410 3.80 18.01 23.04
N HIS A 411 2.58 17.56 22.73
CA HIS A 411 1.54 17.32 23.74
C HIS A 411 1.65 15.96 24.43
N ASN A 412 2.86 15.44 24.63
CA ASN A 412 3.08 14.29 25.51
C ASN A 412 3.69 14.80 26.82
N SER A 413 2.98 14.61 27.92
CA SER A 413 3.29 15.16 29.26
C SER A 413 4.64 14.71 29.84
N ARG A 414 5.32 13.75 29.20
CA ARG A 414 6.66 13.27 29.55
C ARG A 414 7.81 14.12 28.99
N ASP A 415 7.58 14.99 28.02
CA ASP A 415 8.65 15.78 27.35
C ASP A 415 8.96 17.13 28.04
N ARG A 416 8.21 17.51 29.09
CA ARG A 416 8.36 18.76 29.86
C ARG A 416 9.70 18.94 30.60
N ARG A 417 10.65 18.01 30.45
CA ARG A 417 12.00 18.08 31.06
C ARG A 417 13.09 18.52 30.08
N ARG A 418 12.77 18.75 28.80
CA ARG A 418 13.71 19.40 27.88
C ARG A 418 13.76 20.90 28.20
N GLY A 419 14.97 21.47 28.15
CA GLY A 419 15.29 22.83 28.58
C GLY A 419 14.54 23.93 27.81
N PRO A 420 14.94 25.20 27.97
CA PRO A 420 14.26 26.32 27.30
C PRO A 420 14.23 26.07 25.79
N GLU A 421 13.02 26.04 25.22
CA GLU A 421 12.81 25.72 23.80
C GLU A 421 13.12 26.95 22.94
N SER A 422 14.08 26.82 22.03
CA SER A 422 14.30 27.84 21.00
C SER A 422 13.08 27.93 20.08
N PRO A 423 12.76 29.12 19.54
CA PRO A 423 11.62 29.29 18.65
C PRO A 423 11.76 28.40 17.41
N PRO A 424 10.65 27.93 16.82
CA PRO A 424 10.73 27.12 15.61
C PRO A 424 11.43 27.88 14.47
N LEU A 425 11.91 27.16 13.45
CA LEU A 425 12.48 27.80 12.25
C LEU A 425 11.52 28.86 11.68
N SER A 426 12.04 30.06 11.42
CA SER A 426 11.34 31.16 10.76
C SER A 426 11.25 30.92 9.25
N LEU A 427 10.37 31.66 8.58
CA LEU A 427 10.25 31.60 7.11
C LEU A 427 11.55 31.97 6.41
N SER A 428 12.31 32.94 6.93
CA SER A 428 13.61 33.33 6.40
C SER A 428 14.65 32.22 6.54
N GLU A 429 14.66 31.50 7.67
CA GLU A 429 15.59 30.37 7.88
C GLU A 429 15.22 29.17 7.00
N LEU A 430 13.93 28.88 6.84
CA LEU A 430 13.48 27.85 5.90
C LEU A 430 13.86 28.19 4.46
N HIS A 431 13.78 29.46 4.09
CA HIS A 431 14.22 29.91 2.77
C HIS A 431 15.75 29.80 2.58
N LYS A 432 16.55 30.01 3.64
CA LYS A 432 18.00 29.72 3.59
C LYS A 432 18.27 28.25 3.27
N ILE A 433 17.52 27.33 3.88
CA ILE A 433 17.62 25.90 3.58
C ILE A 433 17.23 25.65 2.12
N GLU A 434 16.10 26.22 1.67
CA GLU A 434 15.63 26.10 0.27
C GLU A 434 16.70 26.55 -0.74
N ILE A 435 17.35 27.69 -0.53
CA ILE A 435 18.39 28.22 -1.42
C ILE A 435 19.60 27.28 -1.55
N MET A 436 19.90 26.51 -0.50
CA MET A 436 21.08 25.64 -0.46
C MET A 436 20.84 24.26 -1.08
N LEU A 437 19.58 23.92 -1.39
CA LEU A 437 19.22 22.65 -2.01
C LEU A 437 19.77 22.53 -3.44
N PRO A 438 20.21 21.33 -3.85
CA PRO A 438 20.48 21.01 -5.26
C PRO A 438 19.26 21.25 -6.15
N GLN A 439 19.50 21.43 -7.46
CA GLN A 439 18.44 21.70 -8.44
C GLN A 439 17.41 20.57 -8.50
N ASP A 440 17.84 19.32 -8.47
CA ASP A 440 16.95 18.15 -8.55
C ASP A 440 16.00 18.10 -7.33
N ASP A 441 16.49 18.44 -6.14
CA ASP A 441 15.67 18.50 -4.93
C ASP A 441 14.75 19.72 -4.90
N LEU A 442 15.14 20.84 -5.51
CA LEU A 442 14.26 21.98 -5.72
C LEU A 442 13.11 21.64 -6.67
N GLU A 443 13.39 20.86 -7.71
CA GLU A 443 12.37 20.37 -8.64
C GLU A 443 11.45 19.35 -7.96
N LEU A 444 12.00 18.44 -7.17
CA LEU A 444 11.21 17.53 -6.33
C LEU A 444 10.34 18.31 -5.35
N LEU A 445 10.88 19.31 -4.65
CA LEU A 445 10.13 20.13 -3.69
C LEU A 445 8.98 20.88 -4.38
N ARG A 446 9.23 21.51 -5.53
CA ARG A 446 8.18 22.18 -6.34
C ARG A 446 7.14 21.20 -6.87
N THR A 447 7.57 19.99 -7.21
CA THR A 447 6.67 18.92 -7.60
C THR A 447 5.85 18.48 -6.40
N VAL A 448 6.41 18.32 -5.23
CA VAL A 448 5.68 17.71 -4.12
C VAL A 448 4.80 18.71 -3.36
N SER A 449 5.12 20.01 -3.42
CA SER A 449 4.44 21.04 -2.65
C SER A 449 3.88 22.16 -3.52
N ALA A 450 2.57 22.37 -3.42
CA ALA A 450 1.84 23.31 -4.27
C ALA A 450 1.87 24.77 -3.78
N ASN A 451 2.13 25.01 -2.50
CA ASN A 451 2.10 26.36 -1.90
C ASN A 451 3.28 26.59 -0.92
N ALA A 452 3.47 27.85 -0.48
CA ALA A 452 4.58 28.23 0.39
C ALA A 452 4.51 27.60 1.80
N TRP A 453 3.30 27.35 2.29
CA TRP A 453 3.09 26.70 3.58
C TRP A 453 3.51 25.22 3.54
N PHE A 454 3.08 24.48 2.50
CA PHE A 454 3.51 23.09 2.28
C PHE A 454 5.01 22.97 2.07
N ARG A 455 5.62 23.87 1.30
CA ARG A 455 7.09 23.92 1.15
C ARG A 455 7.78 24.00 2.49
N SER A 456 7.30 24.88 3.36
CA SER A 456 7.83 25.05 4.71
C SER A 456 7.71 23.79 5.56
N MET A 457 6.63 23.02 5.42
CA MET A 457 6.45 21.75 6.13
C MET A 457 7.40 20.66 5.60
N VAL A 458 7.49 20.50 4.28
CA VAL A 458 8.38 19.51 3.65
C VAL A 458 9.85 19.79 3.98
N ILE A 459 10.29 21.05 3.90
CA ILE A 459 11.67 21.44 4.27
C ILE A 459 11.97 21.11 5.74
N ARG A 460 11.00 21.23 6.65
CA ARG A 460 11.20 20.83 8.06
C ARG A 460 11.39 19.32 8.21
N ASP A 461 10.58 18.51 7.52
CA ASP A 461 10.73 17.06 7.53
C ASP A 461 12.09 16.65 6.92
N TRP A 462 12.52 17.34 5.86
CA TRP A 462 13.84 17.13 5.24
C TRP A 462 14.99 17.52 6.19
N ALA A 463 14.85 18.63 6.91
CA ALA A 463 15.81 19.04 7.93
C ALA A 463 15.86 18.07 9.12
N GLU A 464 14.70 17.57 9.57
CA GLU A 464 14.63 16.56 10.62
C GLU A 464 15.36 15.29 10.21
N GLU A 465 15.10 14.80 8.99
CA GLU A 465 15.75 13.61 8.44
C GLU A 465 17.25 13.83 8.22
N ALA A 466 17.66 15.01 7.76
CA ALA A 466 19.07 15.34 7.58
C ALA A 466 19.87 15.31 8.88
N LEU A 467 19.33 15.93 9.94
CA LEU A 467 19.95 15.84 11.26
C LEU A 467 19.93 14.41 11.81
N ARG A 468 18.85 13.66 11.58
CA ARG A 468 18.72 12.27 12.02
C ARG A 468 19.76 11.36 11.35
N ARG A 469 19.97 11.51 10.05
CA ARG A 469 20.94 10.71 9.26
C ARG A 469 22.39 11.06 9.59
N ARG A 470 22.68 12.35 9.75
CA ARG A 470 24.02 12.80 10.17
C ARG A 470 24.37 12.34 11.59
N GLY A 471 23.36 11.99 12.39
CA GLY A 471 23.55 11.53 13.76
C GLY A 471 24.15 12.63 14.65
N ARG A 472 24.57 12.25 15.85
CA ARG A 472 25.40 13.13 16.68
C ARG A 472 26.76 13.34 15.99
N PRO A 473 27.41 14.49 16.18
CA PRO A 473 28.74 14.77 15.60
C PRO A 473 29.80 13.69 15.90
N ASP A 474 29.72 13.02 17.06
CA ASP A 474 30.60 11.91 17.44
C ASP A 474 30.25 10.56 16.79
N ALA A 475 29.13 10.50 16.05
CA ALA A 475 28.75 9.39 15.21
C ALA A 475 29.29 9.59 13.79
N GLU A 476 30.56 9.98 13.65
CA GLU A 476 31.32 9.42 12.53
C GLU A 476 31.09 7.91 12.61
N LEU A 477 30.46 7.34 11.59
CA LEU A 477 30.35 5.89 11.43
C LEU A 477 31.79 5.37 11.33
N LYS A 478 32.44 5.17 12.49
CA LYS A 478 33.74 4.53 12.57
C LYS A 478 33.55 3.23 11.82
N THR A 479 34.29 3.07 10.73
CA THR A 479 34.30 1.79 10.04
C THR A 479 34.58 0.70 11.08
N LEU A 480 34.00 -0.49 10.94
CA LEU A 480 34.24 -1.59 11.89
C LEU A 480 35.74 -1.80 12.14
N GLN A 481 36.54 -1.55 11.11
CA GLN A 481 38.00 -1.56 11.16
C GLN A 481 38.59 -0.45 12.05
N GLN A 482 38.13 0.79 11.93
CA GLN A 482 38.58 1.90 12.77
C GLN A 482 38.13 1.73 14.23
N ALA A 483 36.89 1.28 14.46
CA ALA A 483 36.37 0.95 15.78
C ALA A 483 37.17 -0.17 16.45
N TYR A 484 37.57 -1.19 15.67
CA TYR A 484 38.46 -2.24 16.16
C TYR A 484 39.88 -1.73 16.43
N GLN A 485 40.45 -0.88 15.57
CA GLN A 485 41.82 -0.35 15.75
C GLN A 485 41.96 0.54 16.98
N GLU A 486 40.91 1.27 17.35
CA GLU A 486 40.87 2.14 18.52
C GLU A 486 40.55 1.38 19.82
N ALA A 487 40.10 0.12 19.74
CA ALA A 487 39.85 -0.71 20.92
C ALA A 487 41.16 -0.98 21.70
N SER A 488 41.05 -1.03 23.03
CA SER A 488 42.17 -1.38 23.91
C SER A 488 42.66 -2.82 23.65
N ALA A 489 43.89 -3.14 24.05
CA ALA A 489 44.48 -4.47 23.81
C ALA A 489 43.61 -5.61 24.37
N ASP A 490 43.09 -5.42 25.59
CA ASP A 490 42.21 -6.40 26.26
C ASP A 490 40.85 -6.54 25.54
N GLN A 491 40.33 -5.45 24.97
CA GLN A 491 39.09 -5.48 24.19
C GLN A 491 39.27 -6.15 22.83
N LYS A 492 40.41 -5.95 22.16
CA LYS A 492 40.74 -6.63 20.91
C LYS A 492 40.82 -8.15 21.10
N GLU A 493 41.47 -8.59 22.19
CA GLU A 493 41.55 -10.02 22.53
C GLU A 493 40.15 -10.63 22.75
N VAL A 494 39.24 -9.90 23.40
CA VAL A 494 37.84 -10.35 23.55
C VAL A 494 37.10 -10.35 22.21
N LEU A 495 37.31 -9.36 21.35
CA LEU A 495 36.67 -9.27 20.03
C LEU A 495 37.18 -10.37 19.08
N ASP A 496 38.46 -10.71 19.13
CA ASP A 496 39.07 -11.77 18.28
C ASP A 496 38.54 -13.17 18.61
N LEU A 497 38.02 -13.36 19.82
CA LEU A 497 37.45 -14.62 20.29
C LEU A 497 35.94 -14.77 20.00
N LEU A 498 35.29 -13.71 19.53
CA LEU A 498 33.85 -13.72 19.26
C LEU A 498 33.54 -14.09 17.80
N PRO A 499 32.36 -14.68 17.55
CA PRO A 499 31.86 -14.89 16.19
C PRO A 499 31.73 -13.55 15.43
N PRO A 500 31.95 -13.53 14.10
CA PRO A 500 31.94 -12.28 13.31
C PRO A 500 30.67 -11.44 13.44
N GLY A 501 29.51 -12.08 13.61
CA GLY A 501 28.24 -11.38 13.84
C GLY A 501 28.20 -10.65 15.19
N GLU A 502 28.71 -11.26 16.25
CA GLU A 502 28.75 -10.67 17.58
C GLU A 502 29.81 -9.57 17.69
N VAL A 503 30.93 -9.71 16.97
CA VAL A 503 31.96 -8.66 16.85
C VAL A 503 31.36 -7.40 16.22
N ARG A 504 30.61 -7.57 15.12
CA ARG A 504 29.93 -6.46 14.45
C ARG A 504 28.95 -5.76 15.40
N ASP A 505 28.13 -6.52 16.10
CA ASP A 505 27.10 -5.96 16.99
C ASP A 505 27.71 -5.28 18.23
N ARG A 506 28.87 -5.75 18.72
CA ARG A 506 29.62 -5.11 19.80
C ARG A 506 30.31 -3.82 19.36
N LEU A 507 30.83 -3.76 18.14
CA LEU A 507 31.49 -2.58 17.58
C LEU A 507 30.50 -1.49 17.13
N LEU A 508 29.24 -1.86 16.86
CA LEU A 508 28.17 -0.92 16.47
C LEU A 508 27.33 -0.40 17.66
N ARG A 509 27.52 -0.93 18.87
CA ARG A 509 26.90 -0.38 20.09
C ARG A 509 27.83 0.66 20.74
N PRO A 510 27.35 1.90 20.99
CA PRO A 510 28.14 2.96 21.61
C PRO A 510 28.46 2.68 23.09
#